data_AF-A0A1J5QQ01-F1
#
_entry.id   AF-A0A1J5QQ01-F1
#
_cell.length_a   1.000
_cell.length_b   1.000
_cell.length_c   1.000
_cell.angle_alpha   90.00
_cell.angle_beta   90.00
_cell.angle_gamma   90.00
#
_symmetry.space_group_name_H-M   'P 1'
#
loop_
_entity.id
_entity.type
_entity.pdbx_description
1 polymer ?
#
loop_
_entity_poly.entity_id
_entity_poly.type
_entity_poly.pdbx_seq_one_letter_code
_entity_poly.pdbx_strand_id
1 'polypeptide(L)'
;MAGMADLTFDPASRELRTRRLLLRPLRDGDAPALFEIYRHPAVTQHYDLDTMDSLEQAQRMLEFFLQHHDRFAVFEADGSTLLGTCGLFHWERASRMVSLGYDLAPQAWGRGIMREAARAVLAYGFAELKLNRVNALSAVDNPASARLLLALGFTEEAVLRQFAWWKGEFHDMRMFALLRDELAALEREGRALHGVRGLRSARLVHDRQVGDLQQAHRPAPSRSRGFDSPSTPKLMRVSEVASSAMHSPGAKSSTH
;
A
#
# COMPACT_ATOMS: atom_id res chain seq x y z
N MET A 1 29.21 -1.52 -11.42
CA MET A 1 28.18 -2.05 -10.50
C MET A 1 27.00 -1.09 -10.53
N ALA A 2 25.92 -1.43 -11.25
CA ALA A 2 24.71 -0.61 -11.24
C ALA A 2 24.17 -0.55 -9.80
N GLY A 3 24.02 0.66 -9.27
CA GLY A 3 23.75 0.89 -7.86
C GLY A 3 22.40 0.32 -7.43
N MET A 4 22.39 -0.41 -6.31
CA MET A 4 21.19 -0.92 -5.64
C MET A 4 20.22 0.18 -5.14
N ALA A 5 20.49 1.45 -5.44
CA ALA A 5 19.67 2.61 -5.08
C ALA A 5 18.38 2.73 -5.90
N ASP A 6 18.26 1.98 -7.01
CA ASP A 6 17.21 2.20 -8.01
C ASP A 6 16.08 1.14 -8.03
N LEU A 7 16.11 0.18 -7.09
CA LEU A 7 15.02 -0.79 -6.94
C LEU A 7 13.90 -0.15 -6.11
N THR A 8 12.97 0.49 -6.80
CA THR A 8 11.75 1.03 -6.19
C THR A 8 10.55 0.21 -6.63
N PHE A 9 9.60 -0.04 -5.73
CA PHE A 9 8.30 -0.59 -6.09
C PHE A 9 7.62 0.41 -7.03
N ASP A 10 7.68 0.15 -8.34
CA ASP A 10 7.01 0.94 -9.35
C ASP A 10 5.93 0.09 -10.03
N PRO A 11 4.69 0.09 -9.51
CA PRO A 11 3.58 -0.51 -10.21
C PRO A 11 3.32 0.23 -11.52
N ALA A 12 3.53 1.56 -11.61
CA ALA A 12 3.13 2.38 -12.75
C ALA A 12 3.73 1.90 -14.09
N SER A 13 4.88 1.23 -14.06
CA SER A 13 5.53 0.65 -15.24
C SER A 13 5.24 -0.84 -15.49
N ARG A 14 4.39 -1.51 -14.69
CA ARG A 14 4.21 -2.98 -14.73
C ARG A 14 2.78 -3.46 -14.52
N GLU A 15 2.47 -4.61 -15.12
CA GLU A 15 1.27 -5.40 -14.83
C GLU A 15 1.68 -6.81 -14.38
N LEU A 16 1.00 -7.36 -13.37
CA LEU A 16 1.13 -8.76 -12.98
C LEU A 16 -0.11 -9.52 -13.42
N ARG A 17 0.07 -10.70 -14.01
CA ARG A 17 -1.03 -11.58 -14.43
C ARG A 17 -0.96 -12.90 -13.68
N THR A 18 -2.11 -13.33 -13.20
CA THR A 18 -2.29 -14.63 -12.55
C THR A 18 -3.32 -15.44 -13.32
N ARG A 19 -3.76 -16.58 -12.78
CA ARG A 19 -4.79 -17.40 -13.43
C ARG A 19 -6.13 -16.66 -13.54
N ARG A 20 -6.50 -15.89 -12.52
CA ARG A 20 -7.82 -15.23 -12.43
C ARG A 20 -7.75 -13.72 -12.44
N LEU A 21 -6.56 -13.12 -12.33
CA LEU A 21 -6.42 -11.70 -12.04
C LEU A 21 -5.48 -10.99 -13.00
N LEU A 22 -5.82 -9.73 -13.23
CA LEU A 22 -4.93 -8.70 -13.76
C LEU A 22 -4.64 -7.71 -12.65
N LEU A 23 -3.39 -7.59 -12.22
CA LEU A 23 -2.94 -6.56 -11.31
C LEU A 23 -2.24 -5.48 -12.14
N ARG A 24 -2.79 -4.27 -12.14
CA ARG A 24 -2.25 -3.14 -12.90
C ARG A 24 -2.23 -1.87 -12.07
N PRO A 25 -1.51 -0.83 -12.48
CA PRO A 25 -1.60 0.49 -11.85
C PRO A 25 -3.03 0.99 -11.86
N LEU A 26 -3.38 1.74 -10.83
CA LEU A 26 -4.54 2.62 -10.91
C LEU A 26 -4.32 3.67 -12.03
N ARG A 27 -5.42 4.13 -12.60
CA ARG A 27 -5.49 5.13 -13.67
C ARG A 27 -6.61 6.13 -13.36
N ASP A 28 -6.57 7.31 -13.96
CA ASP A 28 -7.52 8.41 -13.69
C ASP A 28 -9.00 7.99 -13.79
N GLY A 29 -9.32 7.02 -14.65
CA GLY A 29 -10.68 6.51 -14.82
C GLY A 29 -11.17 5.51 -13.76
N ASP A 30 -10.35 5.12 -12.79
CA ASP A 30 -10.69 4.07 -11.82
C ASP A 30 -11.49 4.58 -10.61
N ALA A 31 -11.65 5.90 -10.44
CA ALA A 31 -12.35 6.50 -9.29
C ALA A 31 -13.79 5.97 -9.11
N PRO A 32 -14.63 5.80 -10.14
CA PRO A 32 -15.96 5.22 -9.97
C PRO A 32 -15.93 3.79 -9.42
N ALA A 33 -14.98 2.98 -9.88
CA ALA A 33 -14.84 1.61 -9.42
C ALA A 33 -14.32 1.54 -7.97
N LEU A 34 -13.42 2.45 -7.58
CA LEU A 34 -13.00 2.60 -6.19
C LEU A 34 -14.18 3.04 -5.30
N PHE A 35 -14.98 4.02 -5.75
CA PHE A 35 -16.15 4.47 -5.01
C PHE A 35 -17.10 3.31 -4.67
N GLU A 36 -17.40 2.45 -5.66
CA GLU A 36 -18.24 1.28 -5.44
C GLU A 36 -17.68 0.32 -4.39
N ILE A 37 -16.37 0.25 -4.20
CA ILE A 37 -15.76 -0.58 -3.16
C ILE A 37 -15.85 0.08 -1.79
N TYR A 38 -15.41 1.33 -1.67
CA TYR A 38 -15.23 1.99 -0.37
C TYR A 38 -16.50 2.67 0.16
N ARG A 39 -17.58 2.72 -0.63
CA ARG A 39 -18.93 3.06 -0.14
C ARG A 39 -19.56 1.96 0.72
N HIS A 40 -18.94 0.77 0.80
CA HIS A 40 -19.41 -0.31 1.65
C HIS A 40 -18.79 -0.22 3.06
N PRO A 41 -19.58 -0.02 4.12
CA PRO A 41 -19.07 0.06 5.50
C PRO A 41 -18.26 -1.16 5.92
N ALA A 42 -18.61 -2.34 5.40
CA ALA A 42 -17.91 -3.58 5.71
C ALA A 42 -16.47 -3.62 5.18
N VAL A 43 -16.13 -2.82 4.16
CA VAL A 43 -14.76 -2.68 3.63
C VAL A 43 -13.95 -1.73 4.51
N THR A 44 -14.55 -0.62 4.96
CA THR A 44 -13.84 0.42 5.72
C THR A 44 -13.85 0.19 7.22
N GLN A 45 -14.65 -0.75 7.76
CA GLN A 45 -14.87 -0.91 9.20
C GLN A 45 -13.56 -1.01 10.03
N HIS A 46 -12.54 -1.72 9.51
CA HIS A 46 -11.26 -1.96 10.19
C HIS A 46 -10.11 -1.04 9.70
N TYR A 47 -10.44 0.09 9.07
CA TYR A 47 -9.47 1.04 8.54
C TYR A 47 -9.72 2.45 9.06
N ASP A 48 -8.64 3.23 9.11
CA ASP A 48 -8.66 4.68 9.27
C ASP A 48 -9.07 5.36 7.95
N LEU A 49 -10.27 5.00 7.50
CA LEU A 49 -10.93 5.51 6.32
C LEU A 49 -12.43 5.54 6.60
N ASP A 50 -13.05 6.70 6.40
CA ASP A 50 -14.50 6.81 6.49
C ASP A 50 -15.16 6.14 5.27
N THR A 51 -16.36 5.60 5.48
CA THR A 51 -17.15 5.03 4.40
C THR A 51 -17.46 6.13 3.39
N MET A 52 -17.20 5.87 2.12
CA MET A 52 -17.38 6.88 1.10
C MET A 52 -18.86 7.16 0.82
N ASP A 53 -19.19 8.44 0.69
CA ASP A 53 -20.52 8.93 0.35
C ASP A 53 -20.56 9.67 -1.00
N SER A 54 -19.40 9.93 -1.59
CA SER A 54 -19.25 10.78 -2.76
C SER A 54 -18.13 10.31 -3.69
N LEU A 55 -18.30 10.54 -4.99
CA LEU A 55 -17.28 10.22 -6.00
C LEU A 55 -16.02 11.08 -5.80
N GLU A 56 -16.18 12.29 -5.29
CA GLU A 56 -15.12 13.22 -4.97
C GLU A 56 -14.16 12.66 -3.92
N GLN A 57 -14.66 11.89 -2.93
CA GLN A 57 -13.79 11.18 -1.98
C GLN A 57 -12.97 10.09 -2.66
N ALA A 58 -13.58 9.34 -3.59
CA ALA A 58 -12.87 8.33 -4.34
C ALA A 58 -11.82 8.93 -5.29
N GLN A 59 -12.08 10.09 -5.88
CA GLN A 59 -11.11 10.85 -6.67
C GLN A 59 -9.89 11.26 -5.83
N ARG A 60 -10.10 11.83 -4.63
CA ARG A 60 -8.99 12.19 -3.73
C ARG A 60 -8.14 10.98 -3.33
N MET A 61 -8.79 9.85 -3.07
CA MET A 61 -8.08 8.61 -2.75
C MET A 61 -7.33 8.06 -3.97
N LEU A 62 -7.90 8.15 -5.17
CA LEU A 62 -7.22 7.79 -6.41
C LEU A 62 -5.98 8.65 -6.61
N GLU A 63 -6.09 9.98 -6.48
CA GLU A 63 -4.97 10.92 -6.55
C GLU A 63 -3.86 10.54 -5.56
N PHE A 64 -4.23 10.23 -4.33
CA PHE A 64 -3.29 9.74 -3.31
C PHE A 64 -2.56 8.48 -3.79
N PHE A 65 -3.28 7.47 -4.28
CA PHE A 65 -2.66 6.23 -4.77
C PHE A 65 -1.77 6.44 -6.00
N LEU A 66 -2.18 7.33 -6.91
CA LEU A 66 -1.41 7.70 -8.09
C LEU A 66 -0.12 8.44 -7.72
N GLN A 67 -0.10 9.24 -6.65
CA GLN A 67 1.10 9.93 -6.18
C GLN A 67 2.10 8.99 -5.49
N HIS A 68 1.60 8.00 -4.74
CA HIS A 68 2.47 7.13 -3.93
C HIS A 68 2.95 5.90 -4.69
N HIS A 69 2.24 5.48 -5.73
CA HIS A 69 2.53 4.28 -6.51
C HIS A 69 2.77 3.05 -5.62
N ASP A 70 1.99 2.91 -4.54
CA ASP A 70 2.23 1.90 -3.51
C ASP A 70 1.39 0.62 -3.69
N ARG A 71 0.48 0.60 -4.67
CA ARG A 71 -0.44 -0.52 -4.88
C ARG A 71 -0.85 -0.75 -6.33
N PHE A 72 -1.19 -2.01 -6.60
CA PHE A 72 -1.90 -2.42 -7.80
C PHE A 72 -3.41 -2.41 -7.54
N ALA A 73 -4.16 -2.02 -8.56
CA ALA A 73 -5.56 -2.36 -8.71
C ALA A 73 -5.68 -3.84 -9.11
N VAL A 74 -6.57 -4.58 -8.45
CA VAL A 74 -6.80 -6.01 -8.66
C VAL A 74 -8.06 -6.18 -9.49
N PHE A 75 -7.91 -6.52 -10.77
CA PHE A 75 -9.02 -6.77 -11.69
C PHE A 75 -9.25 -8.26 -11.93
N GLU A 76 -10.44 -8.61 -12.41
CA GLU A 76 -10.67 -9.87 -13.13
C GLU A 76 -9.69 -10.01 -14.31
N ALA A 77 -9.41 -11.25 -14.74
CA ALA A 77 -8.38 -11.53 -15.75
C ALA A 77 -8.60 -10.80 -17.09
N ASP A 78 -9.86 -10.54 -17.44
CA ASP A 78 -10.25 -9.79 -18.65
C ASP A 78 -10.20 -8.26 -18.48
N GLY A 79 -9.93 -7.77 -17.27
CA GLY A 79 -9.85 -6.35 -16.94
C GLY A 79 -11.20 -5.67 -16.76
N SER A 80 -12.31 -6.42 -16.73
CA SER A 80 -13.67 -5.86 -16.71
C SER A 80 -14.06 -5.25 -15.36
N THR A 81 -13.77 -5.96 -14.26
CA THR A 81 -14.23 -5.59 -12.92
C THR A 81 -13.06 -5.35 -11.97
N LEU A 82 -13.03 -4.17 -11.33
CA LEU A 82 -12.14 -3.91 -10.20
C LEU A 82 -12.65 -4.67 -8.96
N LEU A 83 -11.80 -5.51 -8.40
CA LEU A 83 -12.12 -6.33 -7.23
C LEU A 83 -11.51 -5.78 -5.93
N GLY A 84 -10.54 -4.86 -5.98
CA GLY A 84 -9.87 -4.31 -4.81
C GLY A 84 -8.47 -3.77 -5.12
N THR A 85 -7.68 -3.50 -4.09
CA THR A 85 -6.27 -3.09 -4.24
C THR A 85 -5.32 -3.97 -3.42
N CYS A 86 -4.07 -4.10 -3.85
CA CYS A 86 -3.04 -4.83 -3.13
C CYS A 86 -1.66 -4.22 -3.42
N GLY A 87 -0.89 -3.93 -2.37
CA GLY A 87 0.31 -3.11 -2.49
C GLY A 87 1.34 -3.26 -1.39
N LEU A 88 2.49 -2.64 -1.62
CA LEU A 88 3.63 -2.57 -0.71
C LEU A 88 3.95 -1.10 -0.44
N PHE A 89 3.95 -0.70 0.83
CA PHE A 89 4.15 0.68 1.27
C PHE A 89 5.14 0.75 2.45
N HIS A 90 5.38 1.94 3.00
CA HIS A 90 6.30 2.18 4.14
C HIS A 90 7.70 1.56 3.96
N TRP A 91 8.37 1.95 2.88
CA TRP A 91 9.67 1.39 2.52
C TRP A 91 10.78 1.83 3.48
N GLU A 92 11.37 0.87 4.20
CA GLU A 92 12.64 1.05 4.91
C GLU A 92 13.80 0.46 4.09
N ARG A 93 14.60 1.33 3.49
CA ARG A 93 15.63 0.97 2.51
C ARG A 93 16.79 0.21 3.15
N ALA A 94 17.17 0.59 4.37
CA ALA A 94 18.32 -0.02 5.05
C ALA A 94 18.07 -1.49 5.38
N SER A 95 16.87 -1.80 5.88
CA SER A 95 16.49 -3.18 6.25
C SER A 95 15.77 -3.94 5.13
N ARG A 96 15.50 -3.28 3.99
CA ARG A 96 14.74 -3.82 2.85
C ARG A 96 13.39 -4.37 3.30
N MET A 97 12.68 -3.54 4.05
CA MET A 97 11.39 -3.86 4.66
C MET A 97 10.29 -2.98 4.08
N VAL A 98 9.11 -3.56 3.88
CA VAL A 98 7.88 -2.88 3.47
C VAL A 98 6.68 -3.46 4.22
N SER A 99 5.58 -2.73 4.20
CA SER A 99 4.27 -3.18 4.67
C SER A 99 3.39 -3.64 3.52
N LEU A 100 2.76 -4.81 3.66
CA LEU A 100 1.72 -5.30 2.77
C LEU A 100 0.37 -4.71 3.18
N GLY A 101 -0.35 -4.16 2.21
CA GLY A 101 -1.69 -3.62 2.38
C GLY A 101 -2.61 -4.12 1.28
N TYR A 102 -3.88 -4.29 1.63
CA TYR A 102 -4.88 -4.75 0.68
C TYR A 102 -6.29 -4.46 1.15
N ASP A 103 -7.21 -4.45 0.20
CA ASP A 103 -8.64 -4.38 0.38
C ASP A 103 -9.33 -5.11 -0.78
N LEU A 104 -10.56 -5.56 -0.54
CA LEU A 104 -11.30 -6.34 -1.52
C LEU A 104 -12.78 -6.00 -1.43
N ALA A 105 -13.42 -5.88 -2.58
CA ALA A 105 -14.85 -5.67 -2.69
C ALA A 105 -15.62 -6.87 -2.11
N PRO A 106 -16.79 -6.67 -1.45
CA PRO A 106 -17.53 -7.75 -0.78
C PRO A 106 -17.85 -8.95 -1.69
N GLN A 107 -18.18 -8.71 -2.96
CA GLN A 107 -18.48 -9.74 -3.96
C GLN A 107 -17.29 -10.66 -4.32
N ALA A 108 -16.07 -10.28 -3.94
CA ALA A 108 -14.86 -11.05 -4.17
C ALA A 108 -14.37 -11.81 -2.90
N TRP A 109 -15.02 -11.61 -1.75
CA TRP A 109 -14.69 -12.29 -0.49
C TRP A 109 -14.92 -13.80 -0.56
N GLY A 110 -14.18 -14.56 0.25
CA GLY A 110 -14.31 -16.02 0.32
C GLY A 110 -13.84 -16.80 -0.92
N ARG A 111 -13.55 -16.12 -2.04
CA ARG A 111 -13.16 -16.73 -3.33
C ARG A 111 -11.65 -16.92 -3.50
N GLY A 112 -10.86 -16.61 -2.48
CA GLY A 112 -9.39 -16.70 -2.52
C GLY A 112 -8.72 -15.69 -3.46
N ILE A 113 -9.43 -14.61 -3.86
CA ILE A 113 -8.92 -13.58 -4.77
C ILE A 113 -7.75 -12.83 -4.16
N MET A 114 -7.90 -12.29 -2.94
CA MET A 114 -6.81 -11.55 -2.30
C MET A 114 -5.59 -12.44 -2.00
N ARG A 115 -5.80 -13.72 -1.69
CA ARG A 115 -4.69 -14.67 -1.53
C ARG A 115 -3.88 -14.80 -2.82
N GLU A 116 -4.54 -14.86 -3.97
CA GLU A 116 -3.86 -14.93 -5.27
C GLU A 116 -3.15 -13.61 -5.61
N ALA A 117 -3.80 -12.47 -5.39
CA ALA A 117 -3.21 -11.14 -5.61
C ALA A 117 -1.97 -10.90 -4.73
N ALA A 118 -2.10 -11.07 -3.41
CA ALA A 118 -1.01 -10.86 -2.46
C ALA A 118 0.18 -11.78 -2.73
N ARG A 119 -0.05 -13.03 -3.17
CA ARG A 119 1.05 -13.91 -3.59
C ARG A 119 1.83 -13.37 -4.78
N ALA A 120 1.14 -12.85 -5.79
CA ALA A 120 1.79 -12.23 -6.95
C ALA A 120 2.62 -11.00 -6.52
N VAL A 121 2.07 -10.16 -5.65
CA VAL A 121 2.76 -8.97 -5.13
C VAL A 121 3.98 -9.34 -4.27
N LEU A 122 3.86 -10.32 -3.38
CA LEU A 122 4.97 -10.81 -2.55
C LEU A 122 6.06 -11.44 -3.41
N ALA A 123 5.70 -12.27 -4.39
CA ALA A 123 6.66 -12.88 -5.32
C ALA A 123 7.46 -11.79 -6.05
N TYR A 124 6.78 -10.75 -6.55
CA TYR A 124 7.43 -9.60 -7.15
C TYR A 124 8.38 -8.88 -6.16
N GLY A 125 7.91 -8.58 -4.95
CA GLY A 125 8.69 -7.88 -3.94
C GLY A 125 9.96 -8.61 -3.51
N PHE A 126 9.89 -9.92 -3.25
CA PHE A 126 11.07 -10.70 -2.86
C PHE A 126 12.01 -10.99 -4.03
N ALA A 127 11.46 -11.33 -5.21
CA ALA A 127 12.26 -11.75 -6.36
C ALA A 127 12.90 -10.57 -7.09
N GLU A 128 12.14 -9.51 -7.39
CA GLU A 128 12.62 -8.37 -8.19
C GLU A 128 13.17 -7.26 -7.31
N LEU A 129 12.43 -6.85 -6.27
CA LEU A 129 12.82 -5.72 -5.43
C LEU A 129 13.80 -6.09 -4.31
N LYS A 130 14.14 -7.37 -4.23
CA LYS A 130 15.09 -7.94 -3.29
C LYS A 130 14.78 -7.57 -1.82
N LEU A 131 13.50 -7.55 -1.46
CA LEU A 131 13.07 -7.38 -0.07
C LEU A 131 13.66 -8.47 0.84
N ASN A 132 13.92 -8.10 2.09
CA ASN A 132 14.27 -9.06 3.13
C ASN A 132 13.06 -9.45 3.98
N ARG A 133 12.17 -8.49 4.22
CA ARG A 133 11.05 -8.61 5.14
C ARG A 133 9.82 -7.89 4.60
N VAL A 134 8.66 -8.52 4.73
CA VAL A 134 7.37 -7.87 4.54
C VAL A 134 6.60 -8.00 5.84
N ASN A 135 6.14 -6.88 6.40
CA ASN A 135 5.24 -6.89 7.55
C ASN A 135 3.79 -6.58 7.12
N ALA A 136 2.83 -6.89 7.98
CA ALA A 136 1.44 -6.54 7.79
C ALA A 136 0.78 -6.32 9.15
N LEU A 137 -0.19 -5.41 9.20
CA LEU A 137 -1.03 -5.18 10.36
C LEU A 137 -2.45 -5.63 10.07
N SER A 138 -3.10 -6.23 11.07
CA SER A 138 -4.52 -6.53 11.05
C SER A 138 -5.13 -6.11 12.37
N ALA A 139 -6.28 -5.44 12.36
CA ALA A 139 -7.04 -5.21 13.57
C ALA A 139 -7.37 -6.55 14.24
N VAL A 140 -7.38 -6.59 15.58
CA VAL A 140 -7.66 -7.82 16.36
C VAL A 140 -9.05 -8.37 16.04
N ASP A 141 -10.02 -7.48 15.80
CA ASP A 141 -11.40 -7.78 15.44
C ASP A 141 -11.59 -8.16 13.95
N ASN A 142 -10.51 -8.22 13.16
CA ASN A 142 -10.50 -8.67 11.77
C ASN A 142 -9.87 -10.06 11.62
N PRO A 143 -10.58 -11.15 11.99
CA PRO A 143 -10.04 -12.49 11.89
C PRO A 143 -9.86 -12.96 10.43
N ALA A 144 -10.54 -12.33 9.46
CA ALA A 144 -10.40 -12.68 8.05
C ALA A 144 -9.02 -12.29 7.50
N SER A 145 -8.55 -11.08 7.80
CA SER A 145 -7.21 -10.61 7.43
C SER A 145 -6.12 -11.44 8.12
N ALA A 146 -6.25 -11.71 9.42
CA ALA A 146 -5.32 -12.57 10.15
C ALA A 146 -5.20 -13.98 9.53
N ARG A 147 -6.33 -14.64 9.19
CA ARG A 147 -6.32 -15.94 8.52
C ARG A 147 -5.67 -15.89 7.14
N LEU A 148 -5.86 -14.80 6.41
CA LEU A 148 -5.21 -14.60 5.11
C LEU A 148 -3.69 -14.50 5.26
N LEU A 149 -3.19 -13.69 6.18
CA LEU A 149 -1.75 -13.52 6.44
C LEU A 149 -1.08 -14.85 6.84
N LEU A 150 -1.68 -15.59 7.77
CA LEU A 150 -1.20 -16.92 8.14
C LEU A 150 -1.19 -17.88 6.93
N ALA A 151 -2.22 -17.85 6.08
CA ALA A 151 -2.28 -18.69 4.88
C ALA A 151 -1.33 -18.23 3.75
N LEU A 152 -0.78 -17.01 3.84
CA LEU A 152 0.30 -16.51 2.99
C LEU A 152 1.68 -16.89 3.53
N GLY A 153 1.75 -17.50 4.72
CA GLY A 153 3.00 -17.93 5.36
C GLY A 153 3.58 -16.93 6.34
N PHE A 154 2.85 -15.85 6.66
CA PHE A 154 3.32 -14.91 7.68
C PHE A 154 3.24 -15.53 9.07
N THR A 155 4.19 -15.14 9.92
CA THR A 155 4.20 -15.42 11.35
C THR A 155 3.64 -14.21 12.11
N GLU A 156 2.79 -14.45 13.11
CA GLU A 156 2.38 -13.41 14.05
C GLU A 156 3.48 -13.16 15.09
N GLU A 157 3.90 -11.91 15.22
CA GLU A 157 5.00 -11.54 16.11
C GLU A 157 4.52 -10.84 17.39
N ALA A 158 3.45 -10.05 17.31
CA ALA A 158 2.98 -9.26 18.45
C ALA A 158 1.50 -8.84 18.33
N VAL A 159 0.92 -8.52 19.47
CA VAL A 159 -0.29 -7.69 19.58
C VAL A 159 0.13 -6.31 20.11
N LEU A 160 -0.09 -5.29 19.30
CA LEU A 160 0.19 -3.89 19.60
C LEU A 160 -1.07 -3.28 20.20
N ARG A 161 -1.04 -3.03 21.52
CA ARG A 161 -2.19 -2.48 22.25
C ARG A 161 -2.40 -1.01 21.94
N GLN A 162 -3.63 -0.60 21.66
CA GLN A 162 -4.04 0.77 21.36
C GLN A 162 -3.13 1.45 20.32
N PHE A 163 -2.68 0.67 19.35
CA PHE A 163 -1.68 1.11 18.37
C PHE A 163 -2.25 2.01 17.29
N ALA A 164 -3.56 1.92 17.05
CA ALA A 164 -4.20 2.70 16.00
C ALA A 164 -5.42 3.43 16.54
N TRP A 165 -5.76 4.53 15.87
CA TRP A 165 -6.90 5.37 16.23
C TRP A 165 -7.71 5.64 14.96
N TRP A 166 -8.97 5.23 14.98
CA TRP A 166 -9.94 5.58 13.96
C TRP A 166 -11.35 5.55 14.56
N LYS A 167 -12.27 6.34 13.98
CA LYS A 167 -13.70 6.36 14.36
C LYS A 167 -13.95 6.59 15.86
N GLY A 168 -13.10 7.40 16.49
CA GLY A 168 -13.26 7.80 17.89
C GLY A 168 -12.76 6.79 18.91
N GLU A 169 -12.09 5.72 18.49
CA GLU A 169 -11.67 4.62 19.36
C GLU A 169 -10.21 4.21 19.11
N PHE A 170 -9.55 3.71 20.16
CA PHE A 170 -8.24 3.07 20.06
C PHE A 170 -8.40 1.59 19.76
N HIS A 171 -7.57 1.08 18.85
CA HIS A 171 -7.64 -0.30 18.36
C HIS A 171 -6.34 -1.05 18.60
N ASP A 172 -6.48 -2.30 19.01
CA ASP A 172 -5.38 -3.26 19.11
C ASP A 172 -5.10 -3.87 17.73
N MET A 173 -3.81 -3.96 17.37
CA MET A 173 -3.36 -4.45 16.07
C MET A 173 -2.49 -5.69 16.24
N ARG A 174 -2.73 -6.72 15.43
CA ARG A 174 -1.84 -7.88 15.28
C ARG A 174 -0.78 -7.55 14.25
N MET A 175 0.48 -7.77 14.60
CA MET A 175 1.63 -7.61 13.72
C MET A 175 2.07 -8.96 13.19
N PHE A 176 2.20 -9.03 11.86
CA PHE A 176 2.65 -10.19 11.13
C PHE A 176 3.89 -9.87 10.33
N ALA A 177 4.73 -10.88 10.09
CA ALA A 177 5.86 -10.76 9.18
C ALA A 177 6.12 -12.02 8.38
N LEU A 178 6.70 -11.82 7.21
CA LEU A 178 7.25 -12.85 6.34
C LEU A 178 8.67 -12.44 5.93
N LEU A 179 9.63 -13.33 6.17
CA LEU A 179 11.02 -13.17 5.78
C LEU A 179 11.28 -13.86 4.43
N ARG A 180 12.32 -13.39 3.74
CA ARG A 180 12.79 -13.98 2.48
C ARG A 180 13.03 -15.50 2.61
N ASP A 181 13.75 -15.90 3.66
CA ASP A 181 14.16 -17.31 3.82
C ASP A 181 12.99 -18.22 4.18
N GLU A 182 11.98 -17.68 4.88
CA GLU A 182 10.73 -18.38 5.17
C GLU A 182 9.94 -18.63 3.88
N LEU A 183 9.84 -17.62 3.01
CA LEU A 183 9.22 -17.80 1.69
C LEU A 183 9.96 -18.84 0.84
N ALA A 184 11.29 -18.78 0.81
CA ALA A 184 12.12 -19.75 0.09
C ALA A 184 12.00 -21.18 0.67
N ALA A 185 11.80 -21.32 1.99
CA ALA A 185 11.52 -22.62 2.61
C ALA A 185 10.16 -23.16 2.17
N LEU A 186 9.11 -22.32 2.18
CA LEU A 186 7.78 -22.71 1.69
C LEU A 186 7.84 -23.16 0.22
N GLU A 187 8.62 -22.48 -0.62
CA GLU A 187 8.84 -22.86 -2.03
C GLU A 187 9.47 -24.25 -2.17
N ARG A 188 10.52 -24.53 -1.40
CA ARG A 188 11.18 -25.84 -1.41
C ARG A 188 10.28 -26.96 -0.92
N GLU A 189 9.39 -26.68 0.03
CA GLU A 189 8.42 -27.64 0.54
C GLU A 189 7.23 -27.87 -0.42
N GLY A 190 7.19 -27.20 -1.58
CA GLY A 190 6.04 -27.23 -2.49
C GLY A 190 4.78 -26.57 -1.89
N ARG A 191 4.94 -25.85 -0.78
CA ARG A 191 3.87 -25.16 -0.05
C ARG A 191 3.73 -23.71 -0.49
N ALA A 192 4.78 -23.13 -1.06
CA ALA A 192 4.64 -21.93 -1.86
C ALA A 192 4.16 -22.30 -3.26
N LEU A 193 3.01 -21.75 -3.59
CA LEU A 193 2.24 -22.21 -4.73
C LEU A 193 2.67 -21.46 -5.99
N HIS A 194 3.20 -22.20 -6.95
CA HIS A 194 3.54 -21.73 -8.28
C HIS A 194 2.29 -21.12 -8.95
N GLY A 195 2.40 -19.93 -9.54
CA GLY A 195 1.22 -19.28 -10.12
C GLY A 195 1.42 -18.01 -10.95
N VAL A 196 2.62 -17.42 -11.00
CA VAL A 196 2.85 -16.24 -11.84
C VAL A 196 3.42 -16.69 -13.19
N ARG A 197 2.55 -16.91 -14.18
CA ARG A 197 2.98 -16.94 -15.59
C ARG A 197 3.21 -15.51 -16.05
N GLY A 198 4.47 -15.08 -16.09
CA GLY A 198 4.83 -13.71 -16.47
C GLY A 198 6.27 -13.29 -16.15
N LEU A 199 7.00 -14.02 -15.31
CA LEU A 199 8.42 -13.76 -15.02
C LEU A 199 9.37 -14.16 -16.16
N ARG A 200 8.95 -14.02 -17.43
CA ARG A 200 9.91 -14.00 -18.54
C ARG A 200 10.43 -12.57 -18.62
N SER A 201 11.68 -12.38 -18.20
CA SER A 201 12.55 -11.23 -18.48
C SER A 201 11.84 -10.14 -19.27
N ALA A 202 11.31 -9.13 -18.57
CA ALA A 202 10.80 -7.93 -19.21
C ALA A 202 11.85 -7.48 -20.23
N ARG A 203 11.49 -7.47 -21.52
CA ARG A 203 12.26 -6.67 -22.46
C ARG A 203 12.20 -5.27 -21.90
N LEU A 204 13.36 -4.77 -21.47
CA LEU A 204 13.58 -3.36 -21.30
C LEU A 204 13.13 -2.70 -22.60
N VAL A 205 11.98 -2.05 -22.57
CA VAL A 205 11.68 -1.01 -23.55
C VAL A 205 12.61 0.13 -23.16
N HIS A 206 13.85 0.04 -23.61
CA HIS A 206 14.77 1.16 -23.57
C HIS A 206 14.28 2.19 -24.59
N ASP A 207 14.39 3.43 -24.16
CA ASP A 207 14.44 4.64 -24.98
C ASP A 207 13.10 5.36 -25.25
N ARG A 208 12.80 6.38 -24.42
CA ARG A 208 13.19 7.76 -24.76
C ARG A 208 13.03 8.73 -23.58
N GLN A 209 14.18 9.33 -23.24
CA GLN A 209 14.41 10.66 -22.66
C GLN A 209 13.55 11.12 -21.48
N VAL A 210 14.06 10.93 -20.27
CA VAL A 210 13.88 11.90 -19.18
C VAL A 210 15.16 12.75 -19.13
N GLY A 211 15.15 13.83 -19.91
CA GLY A 211 16.08 14.93 -19.75
C GLY A 211 15.46 15.97 -18.80
N ASP A 212 16.28 16.43 -17.86
CA ASP A 212 16.16 17.68 -17.11
C ASP A 212 14.95 17.88 -16.20
N LEU A 213 15.06 17.35 -14.96
CA LEU A 213 14.57 18.04 -13.77
C LEU A 213 15.50 17.76 -12.56
N GLN A 214 16.76 18.18 -12.68
CA GLN A 214 17.60 18.51 -11.53
C GLN A 214 17.90 19.99 -11.56
N GLN A 215 17.13 20.79 -10.81
CA GLN A 215 17.61 21.96 -10.04
C GLN A 215 16.45 22.69 -9.34
N ALA A 216 16.81 23.35 -8.23
CA ALA A 216 15.99 24.09 -7.26
C ALA A 216 15.30 23.19 -6.22
N HIS A 217 15.48 23.35 -4.90
CA HIS A 217 15.98 24.49 -4.12
C HIS A 217 16.46 23.97 -2.76
N ARG A 218 17.69 24.33 -2.37
CA ARG A 218 18.19 24.22 -0.99
C ARG A 218 17.87 25.54 -0.27
N PRO A 219 17.31 25.53 0.95
CA PRO A 219 17.49 26.66 1.86
C PRO A 219 18.58 26.35 2.90
N ALA A 220 19.43 27.36 3.15
CA ALA A 220 20.43 27.41 4.22
C ALA A 220 19.80 28.00 5.52
N PRO A 221 20.47 27.90 6.70
CA PRO A 221 19.81 27.86 7.99
C PRO A 221 19.64 29.25 8.65
N SER A 222 18.62 29.40 9.49
CA SER A 222 18.54 30.50 10.47
C SER A 222 18.21 30.00 11.87
N ARG A 223 18.98 30.49 12.85
CA ARG A 223 18.82 30.38 14.32
C ARG A 223 17.66 31.32 14.72
N SER A 224 16.86 31.15 15.78
CA SER A 224 17.16 30.73 17.15
C SER A 224 15.89 30.60 18.01
N ARG A 225 15.98 29.76 19.07
CA ARG A 225 15.30 29.81 20.40
C ARG A 225 13.75 29.72 20.42
N GLY A 226 13.09 28.79 21.09
CA GLY A 226 13.44 27.78 22.09
C GLY A 226 12.30 27.70 23.11
N PHE A 227 11.67 26.54 23.26
CA PHE A 227 11.02 26.08 24.51
C PHE A 227 10.91 24.55 24.44
N ASP A 228 11.72 23.87 25.27
CA ASP A 228 11.77 22.43 25.42
C ASP A 228 10.68 21.94 26.40
N SER A 229 9.98 20.86 26.02
CA SER A 229 9.61 19.79 26.96
C SER A 229 9.26 18.49 26.22
N PRO A 230 9.48 17.32 26.85
CA PRO A 230 9.96 16.13 26.14
C PRO A 230 8.86 15.19 25.63
N SER A 231 9.09 14.74 24.38
CA SER A 231 8.87 13.39 23.84
C SER A 231 7.67 12.58 24.35
N THR A 232 6.58 12.68 23.59
CA THR A 232 5.72 11.52 23.28
C THR A 232 5.93 11.18 21.80
N PRO A 233 6.16 9.91 21.42
CA PRO A 233 6.19 9.54 20.01
C PRO A 233 4.79 9.79 19.43
N LYS A 234 4.68 10.74 18.50
CA LYS A 234 3.46 10.95 17.72
C LYS A 234 3.21 9.68 16.90
N LEU A 235 2.22 8.88 17.31
CA LEU A 235 1.60 7.91 16.43
C LEU A 235 0.98 8.70 15.27
N MET A 236 1.60 8.65 14.08
CA MET A 236 0.99 9.21 12.87
C MET A 236 -0.26 8.40 12.53
N ARG A 237 -1.40 9.07 12.35
CA ARG A 237 -2.56 8.44 11.73
C ARG A 237 -2.24 8.11 10.28
N VAL A 238 -2.73 6.97 9.79
CA VAL A 238 -2.59 6.63 8.37
C VAL A 238 -3.39 7.62 7.50
N SER A 239 -4.45 8.23 8.04
CA SER A 239 -5.20 9.33 7.42
C SER A 239 -4.49 10.71 7.43
N GLU A 240 -3.46 10.92 8.25
CA GLU A 240 -2.82 12.25 8.39
C GLU A 240 -1.89 12.62 7.22
N VAL A 241 -1.56 11.67 6.34
CA VAL A 241 -0.84 11.97 5.08
C VAL A 241 -1.75 12.66 4.05
N ALA A 242 -3.08 12.45 4.13
CA ALA A 242 -4.04 13.06 3.20
C ALA A 242 -4.64 14.40 3.68
N SER A 243 -4.44 14.78 4.95
CA SER A 243 -5.08 15.97 5.54
C SER A 243 -4.13 17.09 5.95
N SER A 244 -2.81 16.88 5.92
CA SER A 244 -1.82 17.95 6.24
C SER A 244 -1.48 18.88 5.07
N ALA A 245 -2.25 18.84 3.98
CA ALA A 245 -2.04 19.68 2.81
C ALA A 245 -3.19 20.66 2.54
N MET A 246 -4.04 21.02 3.52
CA MET A 246 -4.90 22.20 3.41
C MET A 246 -5.17 22.80 4.79
N HIS A 247 -4.77 24.06 4.97
CA HIS A 247 -5.40 25.17 5.73
C HIS A 247 -4.36 26.14 6.32
N SER A 248 -4.20 27.28 5.66
CA SER A 248 -4.15 28.57 6.36
C SER A 248 -5.04 29.57 5.61
N PRO A 249 -5.93 30.32 6.30
CA PRO A 249 -7.03 31.05 5.66
C PRO A 249 -6.59 32.44 5.20
N GLY A 250 -6.99 32.81 3.98
CA GLY A 250 -6.95 34.19 3.52
C GLY A 250 -8.06 35.02 4.18
N ALA A 251 -7.68 36.08 4.89
CA ALA A 251 -8.59 37.13 5.33
C ALA A 251 -8.55 38.29 4.32
N LYS A 252 -9.73 38.65 3.81
CA LYS A 252 -10.00 39.81 2.96
C LYS A 252 -9.86 41.10 3.77
N SER A 253 -9.33 42.16 3.16
CA SER A 253 -9.57 43.55 3.59
C SER A 253 -10.01 44.40 2.40
N SER A 254 -11.19 45.01 2.50
CA SER A 254 -11.61 46.16 1.70
C SER A 254 -12.14 47.22 2.67
N THR A 255 -11.66 48.47 2.50
CA THR A 255 -12.31 49.77 2.82
C THR A 255 -12.95 49.91 4.21
N HIS A 256 -12.54 50.82 5.10
CA HIS A 256 -12.25 52.24 4.95
C HIS A 256 -11.33 52.72 6.07
#